data_AF-A0A7I9YMY4-F1
#
_entry.id   AF-A0A7I9YMY4-F1
#
_cell.length_a   1.000
_cell.length_b   1.000
_cell.length_c   1.000
_cell.angle_alpha   90.00
_cell.angle_beta   90.00
_cell.angle_gamma   90.00
#
_symmetry.space_group_name_H-M   'P 1'
#
loop_
_entity.id
_entity.type
_entity.pdbx_description
1 polymer ?
#
loop_
_entity_poly.entity_id
_entity_poly.type
_entity_poly.pdbx_seq_one_letter_code
_entity_poly.pdbx_strand_id
1 'polypeptide(L)'
;MHSGAKSDATDAVLLANIIRTDPDAHRRLPLDTELTQAIRVLARAQQDAVWARQQIGNQIRDLLKDFYPAALAAFADLPSGGLARADARTILAAAPTPTQAAKLTPARLRRLLVKAGRRRDLDRDVERLRSVFTDTYLHQPPMVENAMGIQLAALLRQFEAASAAGDDLAEAAIAHFEQHPDAAIITSFLAWESDWRPGARRDRRRPRPLR
;
A
#
# COMPACT_ATOMS: atom_id res chain seq x y z
N MET A 1 -10.63 -18.17 -22.82
CA MET A 1 -9.58 -17.92 -21.81
C MET A 1 -8.32 -18.65 -22.24
N HIS A 2 -7.30 -17.94 -22.71
CA HIS A 2 -5.95 -18.49 -22.92
C HIS A 2 -4.99 -17.54 -22.22
N SER A 3 -4.58 -17.90 -21.01
CA SER A 3 -3.36 -17.36 -20.41
C SER A 3 -2.21 -17.98 -21.18
N GLY A 4 -1.72 -17.29 -22.21
CA GLY A 4 -0.46 -17.64 -22.86
C GLY A 4 0.64 -17.55 -21.81
N ALA A 5 1.02 -18.68 -21.24
CA ALA A 5 2.23 -18.77 -20.45
C ALA A 5 3.37 -18.35 -21.36
N LYS A 6 3.97 -17.20 -21.06
CA LYS A 6 5.30 -16.88 -21.56
C LYS A 6 6.19 -18.06 -21.22
N SER A 7 6.71 -18.76 -22.21
CA SER A 7 7.50 -19.97 -22.00
C SER A 7 8.94 -19.56 -21.70
N ASP A 8 9.20 -19.19 -20.44
CA ASP A 8 10.55 -18.79 -19.98
C ASP A 8 11.59 -19.89 -20.27
N ALA A 9 11.17 -21.16 -20.30
CA ALA A 9 12.04 -22.28 -20.67
C ALA A 9 12.45 -22.24 -22.16
N THR A 10 11.53 -21.93 -23.06
CA THR A 10 11.84 -21.80 -24.49
C THR A 10 12.70 -20.57 -24.75
N ASP A 11 12.39 -19.45 -24.10
CA ASP A 11 13.19 -18.22 -24.17
C ASP A 11 14.62 -18.46 -23.66
N ALA A 12 14.80 -19.19 -22.56
CA ALA A 12 16.11 -19.51 -22.00
C ALA A 12 16.97 -20.37 -22.94
N VAL A 13 16.39 -21.39 -23.58
CA VAL A 13 17.10 -22.24 -24.55
C VAL A 13 17.50 -21.43 -25.79
N LEU A 14 16.62 -20.54 -26.26
CA LEU A 14 16.87 -19.70 -27.42
C LEU A 14 17.99 -18.68 -27.12
N LEU A 15 17.95 -18.02 -25.96
CA LEU A 15 19.01 -17.12 -25.49
C LEU A 15 20.35 -17.85 -25.31
N ALA A 16 20.35 -19.05 -24.73
CA ALA A 16 21.57 -19.86 -24.58
C ALA A 16 22.19 -20.23 -25.93
N ASN A 17 21.36 -20.57 -26.93
CA ASN A 17 21.84 -20.87 -28.28
C ASN A 17 22.39 -19.64 -29.01
N ILE A 18 21.78 -18.46 -28.82
CA ILE A 18 22.28 -17.19 -29.37
C ILE A 18 23.66 -16.88 -28.79
N ILE A 19 23.80 -16.87 -27.46
CA ILE A 19 25.08 -16.56 -26.78
C ILE A 19 26.17 -17.57 -27.15
N ARG A 20 25.81 -18.84 -27.33
CA ARG A 20 26.76 -19.89 -27.74
C ARG A 20 27.25 -19.75 -29.18
N THR A 21 26.38 -19.28 -30.08
CA THR A 21 26.68 -19.24 -31.52
C THR A 21 27.35 -17.94 -31.93
N ASP A 22 26.97 -16.82 -31.29
CA ASP A 22 27.47 -15.49 -31.66
C ASP A 22 27.96 -14.68 -30.44
N PRO A 23 28.95 -15.21 -29.69
CA PRO A 23 29.45 -14.53 -28.49
C PRO A 23 30.10 -13.18 -28.80
N ASP A 24 30.68 -13.02 -29.99
CA ASP A 24 31.41 -11.81 -30.40
C ASP A 24 30.48 -10.67 -30.84
N ALA A 25 29.22 -10.98 -31.22
CA ALA A 25 28.20 -9.96 -31.46
C ALA A 25 27.60 -9.35 -30.17
N HIS A 26 27.98 -9.85 -28.99
CA HIS A 26 27.40 -9.44 -27.72
C HIS A 26 28.43 -8.83 -26.76
N ARG A 27 28.12 -7.63 -26.24
CA ARG A 27 28.92 -7.00 -25.20
C ARG A 27 28.81 -7.78 -23.90
N ARG A 28 29.94 -8.13 -23.28
CA ARG A 28 29.96 -8.76 -21.95
C ARG A 28 29.30 -7.84 -20.92
N LEU A 29 28.39 -8.40 -20.13
CA LEU A 29 27.84 -7.73 -18.97
C LEU A 29 28.94 -7.56 -17.91
N PRO A 30 29.14 -6.36 -17.35
CA PRO A 30 30.03 -6.18 -16.22
C PRO A 30 29.54 -7.00 -15.03
N LEU A 31 30.47 -7.45 -14.19
CA LEU A 31 30.14 -8.11 -12.93
C LEU A 31 29.44 -7.12 -11.98
N ASP A 32 28.48 -7.62 -11.20
CA ASP A 32 27.79 -6.81 -10.21
C ASP A 32 28.78 -6.29 -9.16
N THR A 33 28.83 -4.98 -8.97
CA THR A 33 29.58 -4.35 -7.87
C THR A 33 28.92 -4.65 -6.52
N GLU A 34 29.68 -4.54 -5.42
CA GLU A 34 29.11 -4.68 -4.07
C GLU A 34 27.93 -3.72 -3.83
N LEU A 35 28.00 -2.50 -4.37
CA LEU A 35 26.91 -1.53 -4.31
C LEU A 35 25.66 -2.03 -5.04
N THR A 36 25.82 -2.57 -6.25
CA THR A 36 24.70 -3.16 -7.03
C THR A 36 24.07 -4.34 -6.29
N GLN A 37 24.88 -5.18 -5.63
CA GLN A 37 24.40 -6.30 -4.83
C GLN A 37 23.63 -5.81 -3.58
N ALA A 38 24.13 -4.80 -2.88
CA ALA A 38 23.45 -4.18 -1.73
C ALA A 38 22.09 -3.57 -2.13
N ILE A 39 22.05 -2.82 -3.23
CA ILE A 39 20.79 -2.27 -3.79
C ILE A 39 19.80 -3.39 -4.09
N ARG A 40 20.26 -4.50 -4.70
CA ARG A 40 19.40 -5.66 -5.00
C ARG A 40 18.80 -6.27 -3.74
N VAL A 41 19.60 -6.43 -2.67
CA VAL A 41 19.12 -6.97 -1.39
C VAL A 41 18.04 -6.06 -0.80
N LEU A 42 18.28 -4.74 -0.75
CA LEU A 42 17.33 -3.77 -0.20
C LEU A 42 16.04 -3.70 -1.03
N ALA A 43 16.15 -3.64 -2.36
CA ALA A 43 15.00 -3.59 -3.25
C ALA A 43 14.13 -4.86 -3.16
N ARG A 44 14.76 -6.04 -3.06
CA ARG A 44 14.04 -7.31 -2.85
C ARG A 44 13.29 -7.31 -1.51
N ALA A 45 13.96 -6.92 -0.43
CA ALA A 45 13.36 -6.84 0.89
C ALA A 45 12.19 -5.82 0.92
N GLN A 46 12.34 -4.68 0.23
CA GLN A 46 11.29 -3.68 0.08
C GLN A 46 10.05 -4.27 -0.63
N GLN A 47 10.27 -5.00 -1.73
CA GLN A 47 9.20 -5.68 -2.46
C GLN A 47 8.50 -6.73 -1.59
N ASP A 48 9.26 -7.51 -0.81
CA ASP A 48 8.72 -8.50 0.12
C ASP A 48 7.86 -7.85 1.21
N ALA A 49 8.29 -6.71 1.77
CA ALA A 49 7.51 -5.95 2.74
C ALA A 49 6.19 -5.41 2.14
N VAL A 50 6.24 -4.91 0.90
CA VAL A 50 5.03 -4.46 0.18
C VAL A 50 4.06 -5.62 -0.06
N TRP A 51 4.55 -6.79 -0.44
CA TRP A 51 3.73 -7.99 -0.61
C TRP A 51 3.13 -8.47 0.72
N ALA A 52 3.92 -8.49 1.79
CA ALA A 52 3.43 -8.82 3.13
C ALA A 52 2.31 -7.86 3.56
N ARG A 53 2.49 -6.54 3.37
CA ARG A 53 1.46 -5.53 3.64
C ARG A 53 0.18 -5.83 2.86
N GLN A 54 0.28 -6.15 1.58
CA GLN A 54 -0.89 -6.47 0.75
C GLN A 54 -1.60 -7.73 1.24
N GLN A 55 -0.85 -8.79 1.57
CA GLN A 55 -1.38 -10.04 2.06
C GLN A 55 -2.12 -9.85 3.40
N ILE A 56 -1.52 -9.13 4.35
CA ILE A 56 -2.16 -8.81 5.63
C ILE A 56 -3.41 -7.96 5.42
N GLY A 57 -3.37 -6.99 4.50
CA GLY A 57 -4.55 -6.19 4.15
C GLY A 57 -5.71 -7.02 3.61
N ASN A 58 -5.43 -8.08 2.86
CA ASN A 58 -6.43 -9.04 2.41
C ASN A 58 -6.98 -9.88 3.57
N GLN A 59 -6.12 -10.39 4.46
CA GLN A 59 -6.54 -11.12 5.66
C GLN A 59 -7.44 -10.27 6.57
N ILE A 60 -7.11 -8.99 6.76
CA ILE A 60 -7.96 -8.05 7.51
C ILE A 60 -9.33 -7.93 6.85
N ARG A 61 -9.36 -7.72 5.53
CA ARG A 61 -10.63 -7.57 4.80
C ARG A 61 -11.49 -8.82 4.91
N ASP A 62 -10.89 -10.00 4.79
CA ASP A 62 -11.61 -11.26 4.87
C ASP A 62 -12.14 -11.49 6.28
N LEU A 63 -11.33 -11.26 7.32
CA LEU A 63 -11.76 -11.33 8.71
C LEU A 63 -12.95 -10.38 8.97
N LEU A 64 -12.89 -9.14 8.48
CA LEU A 64 -13.98 -8.17 8.67
C LEU A 64 -15.29 -8.59 7.98
N LYS A 65 -15.25 -9.34 6.88
CA LYS A 65 -16.47 -9.87 6.24
C LYS A 65 -17.21 -10.85 7.16
N ASP A 66 -16.48 -11.59 7.98
CA ASP A 66 -17.03 -12.68 8.80
C ASP A 66 -17.74 -12.19 10.07
N PHE A 67 -17.35 -11.02 10.63
CA PHE A 67 -17.92 -10.52 11.90
C PHE A 67 -18.15 -9.02 12.01
N TYR A 68 -17.63 -8.22 11.07
CA TYR A 68 -17.62 -6.77 11.22
C TYR A 68 -17.94 -6.01 9.92
N PRO A 69 -19.10 -6.28 9.31
CA PRO A 69 -19.51 -5.66 8.04
C PRO A 69 -19.64 -4.13 8.12
N ALA A 70 -19.99 -3.58 9.29
CA ALA A 70 -20.06 -2.14 9.52
C ALA A 70 -18.72 -1.44 9.24
N ALA A 71 -17.58 -2.06 9.55
CA ALA A 71 -16.27 -1.53 9.24
C ALA A 71 -16.03 -1.43 7.73
N LEU A 72 -16.46 -2.44 6.96
CA LEU A 72 -16.34 -2.42 5.50
C LEU A 72 -17.20 -1.32 4.90
N ALA A 73 -18.45 -1.19 5.35
CA ALA A 73 -19.36 -0.12 4.93
C ALA A 73 -18.80 1.28 5.29
N ALA A 74 -18.22 1.42 6.49
CA ALA A 74 -17.67 2.69 6.98
C ALA A 74 -16.52 3.23 6.12
N PHE A 75 -15.81 2.37 5.39
CA PHE A 75 -14.61 2.74 4.64
C PHE A 75 -14.67 2.40 3.13
N ALA A 76 -15.80 1.91 2.63
CA ALA A 76 -15.98 1.52 1.23
C ALA A 76 -15.79 2.68 0.23
N ASP A 77 -16.33 3.85 0.55
CA ASP A 77 -16.36 5.01 -0.36
C ASP A 77 -15.11 5.90 -0.28
N LEU A 78 -14.08 5.48 0.46
CA LEU A 78 -12.88 6.30 0.62
C LEU A 78 -11.98 6.23 -0.61
N PRO A 79 -11.78 7.36 -1.33
CA PRO A 79 -10.79 7.41 -2.39
C PRO A 79 -9.40 7.12 -1.80
N SER A 80 -8.56 6.43 -2.55
CA SER A 80 -7.15 6.19 -2.22
C SER A 80 -6.86 5.13 -1.14
N GLY A 81 -7.66 4.06 -1.06
CA GLY A 81 -7.17 2.80 -0.47
C GLY A 81 -8.01 2.14 0.64
N GLY A 82 -9.24 2.60 0.91
CA GLY A 82 -10.15 1.94 1.87
C GLY A 82 -9.48 1.63 3.22
N LEU A 83 -9.47 0.35 3.63
CA LEU A 83 -8.86 -0.15 4.87
C LEU A 83 -7.34 0.12 5.00
N ALA A 84 -6.65 0.42 3.90
CA ALA A 84 -5.22 0.76 3.90
C ALA A 84 -4.94 2.22 4.29
N ARG A 85 -5.96 3.01 4.62
CA ARG A 85 -5.77 4.39 5.10
C ARG A 85 -5.52 4.43 6.61
N ALA A 86 -4.68 5.38 7.03
CA ALA A 86 -4.32 5.55 8.44
C ALA A 86 -5.52 5.89 9.34
N ASP A 87 -6.54 6.59 8.82
CA ASP A 87 -7.78 6.90 9.53
C ASP A 87 -8.61 5.66 9.83
N ALA A 88 -8.82 4.80 8.83
CA ALA A 88 -9.48 3.51 9.01
C ALA A 88 -8.77 2.65 10.06
N ARG A 89 -7.44 2.49 9.95
CA ARG A 89 -6.65 1.69 10.91
C ARG A 89 -6.67 2.27 12.32
N THR A 90 -6.59 3.59 12.47
CA THR A 90 -6.65 4.25 13.78
C THR A 90 -7.99 4.02 14.47
N ILE A 91 -9.08 4.06 13.72
CA ILE A 91 -10.43 3.80 14.26
C ILE A 91 -10.60 2.32 14.60
N LEU A 92 -10.21 1.41 13.70
CA LEU A 92 -10.33 -0.04 13.93
C LEU A 92 -9.43 -0.52 15.07
N ALA A 93 -8.26 0.08 15.27
CA ALA A 93 -7.42 -0.21 16.44
C ALA A 93 -8.06 0.28 17.75
N ALA A 94 -8.84 1.36 17.70
CA ALA A 94 -9.54 1.88 18.88
C ALA A 94 -10.87 1.17 19.18
N ALA A 95 -11.49 0.57 18.16
CA ALA A 95 -12.74 -0.18 18.25
C ALA A 95 -12.71 -1.42 17.34
N PRO A 96 -11.94 -2.46 17.71
CA PRO A 96 -11.77 -3.68 16.91
C PRO A 96 -13.02 -4.56 16.81
N THR A 97 -14.10 -4.25 17.52
CA THR A 97 -15.37 -5.01 17.42
C THR A 97 -16.56 -4.12 17.09
N PRO A 98 -17.62 -4.67 16.45
CA PRO A 98 -18.86 -3.93 16.19
C PRO A 98 -19.44 -3.29 17.44
N THR A 99 -19.49 -4.06 18.54
CA THR A 99 -19.98 -3.62 19.84
C THR A 99 -19.19 -2.43 20.40
N GLN A 100 -17.86 -2.39 20.18
CA GLN A 100 -17.04 -1.26 20.61
C GLN A 100 -17.21 -0.03 19.72
N ALA A 101 -17.36 -0.21 18.40
CA ALA A 101 -17.59 0.92 17.50
C ALA A 101 -18.96 1.56 17.71
N ALA A 102 -19.99 0.78 18.00
CA ALA A 102 -21.32 1.29 18.36
C ALA A 102 -21.29 2.19 19.61
N LYS A 103 -20.25 2.10 20.45
CA LYS A 103 -20.05 2.94 21.64
C LYS A 103 -19.19 4.19 21.38
N LEU A 104 -18.63 4.34 20.18
CA LEU A 104 -17.80 5.51 19.87
C LEU A 104 -18.65 6.78 19.81
N THR A 105 -18.31 7.73 20.69
CA THR A 105 -18.96 9.04 20.70
C THR A 105 -18.44 9.94 19.58
N PRO A 106 -19.21 10.94 19.11
CA PRO A 106 -18.76 11.89 18.10
C PRO A 106 -17.44 12.60 18.48
N ALA A 107 -17.30 12.97 19.76
CA ALA A 107 -16.08 13.58 20.28
C ALA A 107 -14.87 12.64 20.20
N ARG A 108 -15.06 11.33 20.46
CA ARG A 108 -13.98 10.34 20.34
C ARG A 108 -13.61 10.09 18.89
N LEU A 109 -14.60 9.95 17.99
CA LEU A 109 -14.37 9.80 16.55
C LEU A 109 -13.58 10.99 15.99
N ARG A 110 -13.96 12.21 16.33
CA ARG A 110 -13.23 13.43 15.93
C ARG A 110 -11.76 13.37 16.35
N ARG A 111 -11.49 13.01 17.62
CA ARG A 111 -10.11 12.88 18.13
C ARG A 111 -9.31 11.83 17.36
N LEU A 112 -9.91 10.68 17.05
CA LEU A 112 -9.26 9.61 16.28
C LEU A 112 -8.94 10.04 14.84
N LEU A 113 -9.87 10.73 14.17
CA LEU A 113 -9.65 11.25 12.82
C LEU A 113 -8.51 12.29 12.79
N VAL A 114 -8.49 13.21 13.77
CA VAL A 114 -7.40 14.19 13.91
C VAL A 114 -6.07 13.50 14.17
N LYS A 115 -6.03 12.49 15.06
CA LYS A 115 -4.84 11.69 15.31
C LYS A 115 -4.33 10.99 14.04
N ALA A 116 -5.24 10.57 13.17
CA ALA A 116 -4.92 9.98 11.88
C ALA A 116 -4.54 11.01 10.78
N GLY A 117 -4.39 12.29 11.14
CA GLY A 117 -3.97 13.34 10.22
C GLY A 117 -5.08 13.98 9.39
N ARG A 118 -6.36 13.65 9.64
CA ARG A 118 -7.49 14.29 8.96
C ARG A 118 -7.68 15.71 9.46
N ARG A 119 -7.83 16.66 8.53
CA ARG A 119 -7.98 18.10 8.81
C ARG A 119 -9.24 18.73 8.22
N ARG A 120 -9.85 18.10 7.22
CA ARG A 120 -11.02 18.63 6.48
C ARG A 120 -12.21 17.70 6.67
N ASP A 121 -13.41 18.28 6.54
CA ASP A 121 -14.69 17.56 6.57
C ASP A 121 -14.90 16.67 7.81
N LEU A 122 -14.27 17.01 8.94
CA LEU A 122 -14.29 16.20 10.15
C LEU A 122 -15.70 15.97 10.68
N ASP A 123 -16.54 17.00 10.72
CA ASP A 123 -17.93 16.85 11.17
C ASP A 123 -18.74 15.90 10.30
N ARG A 124 -18.60 16.05 8.97
CA ARG A 124 -19.23 15.16 8.00
C ARG A 124 -18.75 13.71 8.16
N ASP A 125 -17.44 13.52 8.29
CA ASP A 125 -16.84 12.19 8.46
C ASP A 125 -17.28 11.54 9.78
N VAL A 126 -17.34 12.32 10.88
CA VAL A 126 -17.80 11.84 12.19
C VAL A 126 -19.26 11.41 12.12
N GLU A 127 -20.15 12.22 11.55
CA GLU A 127 -21.57 11.90 11.46
C GLU A 127 -21.79 10.64 10.61
N ARG A 128 -21.14 10.57 9.44
CA ARG A 128 -21.19 9.41 8.55
C ARG A 128 -20.71 8.14 9.25
N LEU A 129 -19.56 8.18 9.92
CA LEU A 129 -19.01 7.03 10.64
C LEU A 129 -19.91 6.62 11.80
N ARG A 130 -20.46 7.60 12.54
CA ARG A 130 -21.36 7.32 13.65
C ARG A 130 -22.61 6.61 13.17
N SER A 131 -23.25 7.14 12.12
CA SER A 131 -24.44 6.54 11.49
C SER A 131 -24.19 5.08 11.10
N VAL A 132 -23.08 4.81 10.39
CA VAL A 132 -22.72 3.45 9.99
C VAL A 132 -22.48 2.55 11.20
N PHE A 133 -21.72 2.98 12.21
CA PHE A 133 -21.43 2.13 13.37
C PHE A 133 -22.61 1.89 14.31
N THR A 134 -23.70 2.65 14.18
CA THR A 134 -24.95 2.42 14.94
C THR A 134 -26.04 1.74 14.14
N ASP A 135 -25.81 1.47 12.86
CA ASP A 135 -26.79 0.79 12.02
C ASP A 135 -26.89 -0.70 12.38
N THR A 136 -27.87 -1.38 11.80
CA THR A 136 -28.19 -2.78 12.11
C THR A 136 -27.37 -3.72 11.23
N TYR A 137 -26.57 -4.58 11.87
CA TYR A 137 -25.78 -5.61 11.21
C TYR A 137 -25.97 -6.96 11.90
N LEU A 138 -25.62 -8.03 11.19
CA LEU A 138 -25.53 -9.35 11.79
C LEU A 138 -24.34 -9.40 12.75
N HIS A 139 -24.58 -9.90 13.96
CA HIS A 139 -23.58 -10.03 15.01
C HIS A 139 -23.19 -11.49 15.24
N GLN A 140 -21.92 -11.70 15.54
CA GLN A 140 -21.45 -12.96 16.10
C GLN A 140 -21.72 -13.00 17.61
N PRO A 141 -21.67 -14.18 18.26
CA PRO A 141 -21.73 -14.26 19.71
C PRO A 141 -20.65 -13.37 20.38
N PRO A 142 -20.92 -12.73 21.52
CA PRO A 142 -20.02 -11.71 22.09
C PRO A 142 -18.58 -12.20 22.36
N MET A 143 -18.42 -13.44 22.80
CA MET A 143 -17.09 -14.04 23.03
C MET A 143 -16.32 -14.24 21.72
N VAL A 144 -17.02 -14.59 20.63
CA VAL A 144 -16.44 -14.77 19.30
C VAL A 144 -16.03 -13.42 18.73
N GLU A 145 -16.88 -12.39 18.81
CA GLU A 145 -16.51 -11.02 18.37
C GLU A 145 -15.27 -10.51 19.12
N ASN A 146 -15.18 -10.77 20.43
CA ASN A 146 -14.02 -10.36 21.21
C ASN A 146 -12.74 -11.06 20.75
N ALA A 147 -12.80 -12.37 20.51
CA ALA A 147 -11.65 -13.14 19.99
C ALA A 147 -11.22 -12.64 18.59
N MET A 148 -12.18 -12.43 17.69
CA MET A 148 -11.92 -11.89 16.35
C MET A 148 -11.40 -10.45 16.40
N GLY A 149 -11.85 -9.65 17.37
CA GLY A 149 -11.31 -8.32 17.64
C GLY A 149 -9.85 -8.33 18.09
N ILE A 150 -9.46 -9.29 18.94
CA ILE A 150 -8.06 -9.49 19.34
C ILE A 150 -7.20 -9.88 18.12
N GLN A 151 -7.71 -10.78 17.27
CA GLN A 151 -7.06 -11.17 16.02
C GLN A 151 -6.91 -9.97 15.08
N LEU A 152 -7.97 -9.17 14.89
CA LEU A 152 -7.93 -7.95 14.07
C LEU A 152 -6.88 -6.97 14.58
N ALA A 153 -6.81 -6.75 15.89
CA ALA A 153 -5.81 -5.87 16.49
C ALA A 153 -4.37 -6.37 16.25
N ALA A 154 -4.15 -7.68 16.25
CA ALA A 154 -2.85 -8.27 15.91
C ALA A 154 -2.49 -8.06 14.43
N LEU A 155 -3.43 -8.31 13.52
CA LEU A 155 -3.24 -8.09 12.08
C LEU A 155 -2.97 -6.61 11.77
N LEU A 156 -3.66 -5.68 12.42
CA LEU A 156 -3.42 -4.25 12.26
C LEU A 156 -1.99 -3.86 12.67
N ARG A 157 -1.46 -4.41 13.77
CA ARG A 157 -0.06 -4.16 14.16
C ARG A 157 0.94 -4.71 13.13
N GLN A 158 0.69 -5.91 12.61
CA GLN A 158 1.53 -6.49 11.56
C GLN A 158 1.47 -5.67 10.27
N PHE A 159 0.28 -5.17 9.91
CA PHE A 159 0.10 -4.31 8.74
C PHE A 159 0.92 -3.01 8.85
N GLU A 160 0.88 -2.36 10.01
CA GLU A 160 1.66 -1.14 10.25
C GLU A 160 3.16 -1.42 10.20
N ALA A 161 3.62 -2.52 10.81
CA ALA A 161 5.03 -2.93 10.77
C ALA A 161 5.50 -3.22 9.34
N ALA A 162 4.71 -3.93 8.53
CA ALA A 162 5.03 -4.20 7.13
C ALA A 162 5.01 -2.92 6.28
N SER A 163 4.14 -1.96 6.61
CA SER A 163 4.10 -0.65 5.95
C SER A 163 5.37 0.15 6.25
N ALA A 164 5.72 0.28 7.52
CA ALA A 164 6.93 0.98 7.94
C ALA A 164 8.19 0.34 7.34
N ALA A 165 8.31 -1.00 7.40
CA ALA A 165 9.44 -1.70 6.79
C ALA A 165 9.55 -1.44 5.28
N GLY A 166 8.42 -1.39 4.56
CA GLY A 166 8.41 -1.08 3.13
C GLY A 166 8.87 0.36 2.82
N ASP A 167 8.54 1.32 3.68
CA ASP A 167 8.97 2.71 3.54
C ASP A 167 10.46 2.87 3.91
N ASP A 168 10.90 2.30 5.04
CA ASP A 168 12.29 2.34 5.52
C ASP A 168 13.25 1.67 4.53
N LEU A 169 12.87 0.51 3.97
CA LEU A 169 13.68 -0.20 2.98
C LEU A 169 13.72 0.54 1.64
N ALA A 170 12.66 1.26 1.28
CA ALA A 170 12.65 2.10 0.08
C ALA A 170 13.61 3.28 0.24
N GLU A 171 13.59 3.96 1.39
CA GLU A 171 14.53 5.04 1.71
C GLU A 171 15.98 4.54 1.66
N ALA A 172 16.26 3.39 2.30
CA ALA A 172 17.59 2.79 2.27
C ALA A 172 18.02 2.41 0.84
N ALA A 173 17.13 1.81 0.04
CA ALA A 173 17.43 1.46 -1.34
C ALA A 173 17.74 2.69 -2.20
N ILE A 174 16.98 3.78 -2.04
CA ILE A 174 17.22 5.07 -2.71
C ILE A 174 18.58 5.63 -2.32
N ALA A 175 18.90 5.68 -1.02
CA ALA A 175 20.17 6.23 -0.54
C ALA A 175 21.40 5.46 -1.06
N HIS A 176 21.30 4.13 -1.25
CA HIS A 176 22.37 3.36 -1.89
C HIS A 176 22.39 3.56 -3.40
N PHE A 177 21.22 3.62 -4.03
CA PHE A 177 21.10 3.83 -5.46
C PHE A 177 21.69 5.18 -5.89
N GLU A 178 21.52 6.24 -5.12
CA GLU A 178 22.08 7.57 -5.40
C GLU A 178 23.62 7.59 -5.41
N GLN A 179 24.28 6.61 -4.78
CA GLN A 179 25.74 6.46 -4.82
C GLN A 179 26.23 5.80 -6.12
N HIS A 180 25.33 5.22 -6.92
CA HIS A 180 25.70 4.52 -8.15
C HIS A 180 26.15 5.52 -9.23
N PRO A 181 27.27 5.27 -9.94
CA PRO A 181 27.78 6.20 -10.97
C PRO A 181 26.74 6.57 -12.03
N ASP A 182 25.89 5.61 -12.40
CA ASP A 182 24.84 5.81 -13.41
C ASP A 182 23.48 6.26 -12.84
N ALA A 183 23.38 6.58 -11.55
CA ALA A 183 22.10 6.92 -10.90
C ALA A 183 21.36 8.05 -11.63
N ALA A 184 22.08 9.10 -12.02
CA ALA A 184 21.55 10.24 -12.77
C ALA A 184 21.04 9.84 -14.16
N ILE A 185 21.71 8.89 -14.82
CA ILE A 185 21.30 8.40 -16.15
C ILE A 185 20.03 7.58 -16.02
N ILE A 186 19.98 6.63 -15.09
CA ILE A 186 18.83 5.73 -14.90
C ILE A 186 17.58 6.52 -14.47
N THR A 187 17.72 7.51 -13.59
CA THR A 187 16.58 8.34 -13.13
C THR A 187 16.13 9.38 -14.15
N SER A 188 17.01 9.81 -15.07
CA SER A 188 16.66 10.77 -16.12
C SER A 188 15.53 10.29 -17.05
N PHE A 189 15.41 8.97 -17.26
CA PHE A 189 14.34 8.39 -18.08
C PHE A 189 12.97 8.43 -17.38
N LEU A 190 12.95 8.23 -16.05
CA LEU A 190 11.74 8.25 -15.22
C LEU A 190 11.31 9.67 -14.81
N ALA A 191 12.24 10.63 -14.84
CA ALA A 191 11.96 12.02 -14.48
C ALA A 191 10.93 12.69 -15.41
N TRP A 192 10.85 12.30 -16.69
CA TRP A 192 9.83 12.81 -17.63
C TRP A 192 8.41 12.33 -17.30
N GLU A 193 8.26 11.19 -16.63
CA GLU A 193 6.96 10.62 -16.24
C GLU A 193 6.54 11.01 -14.80
N SER A 194 7.45 11.65 -14.05
CA SER A 194 7.29 12.02 -12.63
C SER A 194 6.51 13.32 -12.36
N ASP A 195 5.65 13.76 -13.29
CA ASP A 195 4.56 14.71 -12.99
C ASP A 195 3.46 14.03 -12.12
N TRP A 196 3.64 12.75 -11.76
CA TRP A 196 2.84 12.09 -10.73
C TRP A 196 3.31 12.47 -9.32
N ARG A 197 2.86 13.65 -8.85
CA ARG A 197 2.82 13.97 -7.42
C ARG A 197 1.44 13.65 -6.86
N PRO A 198 1.29 12.84 -5.79
CA PRO A 198 0.01 12.69 -5.12
C PRO A 198 -0.34 14.02 -4.43
N GLY A 199 -1.20 14.82 -5.05
CA GLY A 199 -1.81 16.02 -4.45
C GLY A 199 -1.57 17.37 -5.13
N ALA A 200 -0.85 17.45 -6.26
CA ALA A 200 -0.71 18.71 -6.97
C ALA A 200 -1.96 19.03 -7.81
N ARG A 201 -2.72 20.06 -7.42
CA ARG A 201 -3.80 20.61 -8.24
C ARG A 201 -3.19 21.19 -9.52
N ARG A 202 -3.58 20.66 -10.69
CA ARG A 202 -3.30 21.27 -11.99
C ARG A 202 -4.06 22.60 -12.09
N ASP A 203 -3.39 23.73 -11.87
CA ASP A 203 -3.89 25.03 -12.32
C ASP A 203 -3.73 25.11 -13.84
N ARG A 204 -4.82 24.88 -14.58
CA ARG A 204 -4.87 25.07 -16.03
C ARG A 204 -5.09 26.56 -16.33
N ARG A 205 -4.04 27.37 -16.26
CA ARG A 205 -4.04 28.66 -16.94
C ARG A 205 -3.67 28.47 -18.41
N ARG A 206 -4.67 28.58 -19.30
CA ARG A 206 -4.47 28.68 -20.75
C ARG A 206 -3.83 30.03 -21.07
N PRO A 207 -2.79 30.12 -21.93
CA PRO A 207 -2.36 31.39 -22.47
C PRO A 207 -3.38 31.92 -23.49
N ARG A 208 -3.67 33.22 -23.42
CA ARG A 208 -4.47 33.96 -24.42
C ARG A 208 -3.70 34.04 -25.75
N PRO A 209 -4.38 33.98 -26.91
CA PRO A 209 -3.72 34.18 -28.18
C PRO A 209 -3.29 35.65 -28.33
N LEU A 210 -2.07 35.86 -28.80
CA LEU A 210 -1.60 37.14 -29.31
C LEU A 210 -2.34 37.46 -30.62
N ARG A 211 -2.58 38.75 -30.83
CA ARG A 211 -3.32 39.34 -31.96
C ARG A 211 -2.72 38.99 -33.31
#